data_AF-A0A7F8QA56-F1
#
_entry.id   AF-A0A7F8QA56-F1
#
_cell.length_a   1.000
_cell.length_b   1.000
_cell.length_c   1.000
_cell.angle_alpha   90.00
_cell.angle_beta   90.00
_cell.angle_gamma   90.00
#
_symmetry.space_group_name_H-M   'P 1'
#
loop_
_entity.id
_entity.type
_entity.pdbx_description
1 polymer ?
#
loop_
_entity_poly.entity_id
_entity_poly.type
_entity_poly.pdbx_seq_one_letter_code
_entity_poly.pdbx_strand_id
1 'polypeptide(L)'
;MCGGTVKVKSSNIQVGDLIIVEKNQRVPADMIFLRTSEKNGSCFLRTDQLDGETDWKLRLPVACTQRLPTAADLLQIRSYIYAEEPNIDIHNFVGTFTREDSDPPISESLSIENTLWAGTVIASGKGSLSEECVSNLKRKENPFV
;
A
#
# COMPACT_ATOMS: atom_id res chain seq x y z
N MET A 1 -0.50 -18.29 -18.77
CA MET A 1 -1.48 -18.22 -17.66
C MET A 1 -1.87 -16.76 -17.53
N CYS A 2 -3.14 -16.43 -17.77
CA CYS A 2 -3.61 -15.05 -17.78
C CYS A 2 -3.86 -14.61 -16.33
N GLY A 3 -2.90 -13.88 -15.74
CA GLY A 3 -3.03 -13.27 -14.42
C GLY A 3 -4.03 -12.12 -14.49
N GLY A 4 -5.30 -12.42 -14.26
CA GLY A 4 -6.37 -11.43 -14.16
C GLY A 4 -6.56 -10.97 -12.72
N THR A 5 -7.12 -9.78 -12.56
CA THR A 5 -7.57 -9.27 -11.26
C THR A 5 -8.88 -9.95 -10.86
N VAL A 6 -9.05 -10.22 -9.56
CA VAL A 6 -10.27 -10.83 -9.01
C VAL A 6 -10.85 -9.90 -7.96
N LYS A 7 -12.17 -9.68 -8.01
CA LYS A 7 -12.88 -8.94 -6.97
C LYS A 7 -13.06 -9.83 -5.74
N VAL A 8 -12.58 -9.36 -4.59
CA VAL A 8 -12.63 -10.07 -3.31
C VAL A 8 -13.32 -9.18 -2.27
N LYS A 9 -14.10 -9.77 -1.36
CA LYS A 9 -14.67 -9.03 -0.22
C LYS A 9 -13.56 -8.64 0.74
N SER A 10 -13.64 -7.46 1.34
CA SER A 10 -12.64 -7.00 2.32
C SER A 10 -12.46 -7.98 3.49
N SER A 11 -13.53 -8.65 3.92
CA SER A 11 -13.51 -9.70 4.96
C SER A 11 -12.61 -10.90 4.64
N ASN A 12 -12.26 -11.11 3.37
CA ASN A 12 -11.51 -12.27 2.92
C ASN A 12 -10.04 -11.93 2.61
N ILE A 13 -9.64 -10.68 2.79
CA ILE A 13 -8.26 -10.22 2.55
C ILE A 13 -7.32 -10.81 3.63
N GLN A 14 -6.16 -11.29 3.20
CA GLN A 14 -5.11 -11.87 4.05
C GLN A 14 -3.79 -11.08 3.96
N VAL A 15 -2.90 -11.29 4.94
CA VAL A 15 -1.56 -10.66 4.92
C VAL A 15 -0.78 -11.18 3.72
N GLY A 16 -0.13 -10.28 3.00
CA GLY A 16 0.64 -10.62 1.80
C GLY A 16 -0.19 -10.64 0.51
N ASP A 17 -1.51 -10.43 0.58
CA ASP A 17 -2.32 -10.20 -0.61
C ASP A 17 -1.87 -8.91 -1.31
N LEU A 18 -1.76 -8.99 -2.63
CA LEU A 18 -1.61 -7.83 -3.49
C LEU A 18 -3.00 -7.34 -3.91
N ILE A 19 -3.31 -6.11 -3.52
CA ILE A 19 -4.63 -5.53 -3.71
C ILE A 19 -4.50 -4.33 -4.64
N ILE A 20 -5.41 -4.26 -5.61
CA ILE A 20 -5.58 -3.06 -6.43
C ILE A 20 -6.68 -2.23 -5.80
N VAL A 21 -6.33 -1.01 -5.40
CA VAL A 21 -7.29 -0.01 -4.95
C VAL A 21 -7.38 1.06 -6.03
N GLU A 22 -8.60 1.47 -6.37
CA GLU A 22 -8.81 2.52 -7.37
C GLU A 22 -9.02 3.88 -6.70
N LYS A 23 -8.83 4.96 -7.44
CA LYS A 23 -9.18 6.31 -7.02
C LYS A 23 -10.62 6.39 -6.47
N ASN A 24 -10.78 7.21 -5.42
CA ASN A 24 -12.00 7.44 -4.66
C ASN A 24 -12.56 6.19 -3.94
N GLN A 25 -11.80 5.09 -3.88
CA GLN A 25 -12.15 3.94 -3.05
C GLN A 25 -11.61 4.13 -1.63
N ARG A 26 -12.31 3.49 -0.67
CA ARG A 26 -11.81 3.33 0.68
C ARG A 26 -10.76 2.24 0.72
N VAL A 27 -9.68 2.50 1.43
CA VAL A 27 -8.64 1.53 1.72
C VAL A 27 -9.22 0.45 2.65
N PRO A 28 -9.24 -0.83 2.27
CA PRO A 28 -9.97 -1.86 3.03
C PRO A 28 -9.20 -2.43 4.23
N ALA A 29 -7.89 -2.20 4.32
CA ALA A 29 -7.01 -2.67 5.40
C ALA A 29 -5.73 -1.83 5.44
N ASP A 30 -4.96 -1.91 6.53
CA ASP A 30 -3.66 -1.23 6.61
C ASP A 30 -2.68 -1.84 5.62
N MET A 31 -1.89 -1.00 4.94
CA MET A 31 -1.41 -1.35 3.63
C MET A 31 -0.08 -0.67 3.30
N ILE A 32 0.83 -1.34 2.57
CA ILE A 32 2.06 -0.74 2.03
C ILE A 32 1.92 -0.47 0.54
N PHE A 33 2.09 0.79 0.17
CA PHE A 33 1.98 1.30 -1.18
C PHE A 33 3.18 0.85 -2.02
N LEU A 34 2.95 -0.06 -2.97
CA LEU A 34 4.04 -0.63 -3.78
C LEU A 34 4.16 0.06 -5.14
N ARG A 35 3.03 0.43 -5.75
CA ARG A 35 3.03 0.99 -7.11
C ARG A 35 1.78 1.81 -7.39
N THR A 36 1.92 2.82 -8.22
CA THR A 36 0.82 3.52 -8.89
C THR A 36 1.09 3.70 -10.38
N SER A 37 0.02 3.74 -11.17
CA SER A 37 0.02 4.16 -12.57
C SER A 37 0.02 5.69 -12.77
N GLU A 38 -0.08 6.49 -11.69
CA GLU A 38 -0.02 7.94 -11.78
C GLU A 38 1.34 8.44 -12.30
N LYS A 39 1.30 9.44 -13.19
CA LYS A 39 2.50 9.96 -13.87
C LYS A 39 3.54 10.57 -12.92
N ASN A 40 3.07 11.11 -11.79
CA ASN A 40 3.94 11.72 -10.77
C ASN A 40 4.55 10.66 -9.84
N GLY A 41 4.15 9.39 -9.92
CA GLY A 41 4.61 8.32 -9.04
C GLY A 41 4.19 8.52 -7.59
N SER A 42 3.07 9.21 -7.32
CA SER A 42 2.59 9.46 -5.97
C SER A 42 1.06 9.50 -5.89
N CYS A 43 0.55 9.30 -4.68
CA CYS A 43 -0.88 9.33 -4.39
C CYS A 43 -1.16 10.31 -3.26
N PHE A 44 -2.37 10.86 -3.19
CA PHE A 44 -2.84 11.57 -2.01
C PHE A 44 -3.89 10.76 -1.26
N LEU A 45 -3.80 10.74 0.06
CA LEU A 45 -4.82 10.18 0.94
C LEU A 45 -5.62 11.31 1.58
N ARG A 46 -6.93 11.09 1.70
CA ARG A 46 -7.76 11.84 2.64
C ARG A 46 -7.86 11.06 3.95
N THR A 47 -7.49 11.70 5.05
CA THR A 47 -7.55 11.14 6.39
C THR A 47 -8.69 11.71 7.23
N ASP A 48 -9.57 12.53 6.64
CA ASP A 48 -10.72 13.18 7.28
C ASP A 48 -11.59 12.23 8.12
N GLN A 49 -11.64 10.95 7.74
CA GLN A 49 -12.40 9.91 8.44
C GLN A 49 -11.67 9.30 9.66
N LEU A 50 -10.36 9.52 9.81
CA LEU A 50 -9.53 9.00 10.89
C LEU A 50 -9.27 10.05 11.99
N ASP A 51 -8.89 11.26 11.59
CA ASP A 51 -8.40 12.31 12.50
C ASP A 51 -9.21 13.62 12.38
N GLY A 52 -10.11 13.72 11.41
CA GLY A 52 -10.85 14.94 11.10
C GLY A 52 -10.05 15.98 10.30
N GLU A 53 -8.82 15.66 9.90
CA GLU A 53 -7.99 16.54 9.08
C GLU A 53 -8.48 16.53 7.62
N THR A 54 -8.68 17.72 7.06
CA THR A 54 -9.11 17.88 5.66
C THR A 54 -7.96 17.90 4.66
N ASP A 55 -6.73 17.84 5.16
CA ASP A 55 -5.52 17.94 4.34
C ASP A 55 -5.23 16.65 3.59
N TRP A 56 -4.72 16.82 2.37
CA TRP A 56 -4.24 15.72 1.57
C TRP A 56 -2.86 15.28 2.05
N LYS A 57 -2.71 14.01 2.40
CA LYS A 57 -1.42 13.43 2.78
C LYS A 57 -0.78 12.77 1.57
N LEU A 58 0.36 13.29 1.13
CA LEU A 58 1.14 12.69 0.06
C LEU A 58 1.67 11.32 0.49
N ARG A 59 1.54 10.32 -0.38
CA ARG A 59 2.08 8.97 -0.20
C ARG A 59 2.93 8.59 -1.40
N LEU A 60 4.03 7.91 -1.12
CA LEU A 60 5.03 7.49 -2.09
C LEU A 60 5.11 5.96 -2.12
N PRO A 61 5.12 5.36 -3.31
CA PRO A 61 5.29 3.93 -3.44
C PRO A 61 6.72 3.52 -3.04
N VAL A 62 6.90 2.26 -2.66
CA VAL A 62 8.24 1.67 -2.52
C VAL A 62 9.00 1.86 -3.84
N ALA A 63 10.20 2.43 -3.75
CA ALA A 63 10.85 2.97 -4.94
C ALA A 63 11.29 1.87 -5.90
N CYS A 64 11.76 0.73 -5.41
CA CYS A 64 12.15 -0.39 -6.27
C CYS A 64 10.97 -1.05 -7.00
N THR A 65 9.80 -1.09 -6.40
CA THR A 65 8.57 -1.65 -7.01
C THR A 65 7.92 -0.66 -7.97
N GLN A 66 8.01 0.65 -7.72
CA GLN A 66 7.54 1.67 -8.67
C GLN A 66 8.32 1.68 -9.99
N ARG A 67 9.58 1.23 -9.98
CA ARG A 67 10.42 1.07 -11.17
C ARG A 67 10.02 -0.10 -12.06
N LEU A 68 9.16 -1.01 -11.57
CA LEU A 68 8.68 -2.12 -12.38
C LEU A 68 7.81 -1.61 -13.54
N PRO A 69 7.90 -2.21 -14.75
CA PRO A 69 7.11 -1.78 -15.90
C PRO A 69 5.60 -1.85 -15.66
N THR A 70 5.13 -2.96 -15.09
CA THR A 70 3.70 -3.23 -14.90
C THR A 70 3.38 -3.67 -13.47
N ALA A 71 2.11 -3.56 -13.09
CA ALA A 71 1.60 -4.13 -11.84
C ALA A 71 1.80 -5.64 -11.77
N ALA A 72 1.69 -6.35 -12.90
CA ALA A 72 1.85 -7.79 -12.97
C ALA A 72 3.27 -8.26 -12.61
N ASP A 73 4.28 -7.41 -12.80
CA ASP A 73 5.67 -7.72 -12.45
C ASP A 73 5.87 -7.82 -10.94
N LEU A 74 4.98 -7.25 -10.11
CA LEU A 74 4.98 -7.44 -8.65
C LEU A 74 4.73 -8.89 -8.25
N LEU A 75 4.07 -9.69 -9.11
CA LEU A 75 3.86 -11.11 -8.86
C LEU A 75 5.13 -11.95 -9.13
N GLN A 76 6.12 -11.36 -9.77
CA GLN A 76 7.35 -12.06 -10.18
C GLN A 76 8.52 -11.78 -9.24
N ILE A 77 8.45 -10.72 -8.43
CA ILE A 77 9.51 -10.39 -7.48
C ILE A 77 9.44 -11.28 -6.24
N ARG A 78 10.59 -11.55 -5.64
CA ARG A 78 10.68 -12.21 -4.34
C ARG A 78 11.00 -11.14 -3.30
N SER A 79 10.03 -10.83 -2.45
CA SER A 79 10.21 -9.81 -1.43
C SER A 79 9.50 -10.14 -0.12
N TYR A 80 9.93 -9.46 0.94
CA TYR A 80 9.25 -9.47 2.23
C TYR A 80 9.28 -8.07 2.85
N ILE A 81 8.36 -7.84 3.80
CA ILE A 81 8.26 -6.59 4.54
C ILE A 81 8.42 -6.91 6.01
N TYR A 82 9.36 -6.24 6.67
CA TYR A 82 9.39 -6.12 8.11
C TYR A 82 8.64 -4.83 8.49
N ALA A 83 7.71 -4.93 9.42
CA ALA A 83 6.99 -3.79 9.98
C ALA A 83 7.06 -3.87 11.50
N GLU A 84 7.07 -2.72 12.16
CA GLU A 84 6.96 -2.65 13.61
C GLU A 84 5.64 -3.24 14.14
N GLU A 85 5.59 -3.46 15.46
CA GLU A 85 4.37 -3.92 16.11
C GLU A 85 3.22 -2.92 15.92
N PRO A 86 1.96 -3.39 15.83
CA PRO A 86 0.81 -2.51 15.66
C PRO A 86 0.78 -1.38 16.68
N ASN A 87 0.85 -0.14 16.19
CA ASN A 87 0.77 1.06 17.01
C ASN A 87 -0.57 1.80 16.76
N ILE A 88 -1.05 2.48 17.79
CA ILE A 88 -2.22 3.37 17.71
C ILE A 88 -1.86 4.71 17.06
N ASP A 89 -0.60 5.12 17.13
CA ASP A 89 -0.12 6.34 16.48
C ASP A 89 -0.12 6.16 14.95
N ILE A 90 -1.11 6.76 14.29
CA ILE A 90 -1.28 6.71 12.83
C ILE A 90 -0.33 7.63 12.06
N HIS A 91 0.45 8.46 12.76
CA HIS A 91 1.40 9.41 12.16
C HIS A 91 2.82 8.85 12.10
N ASN A 92 3.07 7.74 12.77
CA ASN A 92 4.35 7.07 12.78
C ASN A 92 4.22 5.68 12.14
N PHE A 93 5.23 5.31 11.37
CA PHE A 93 5.39 3.96 10.86
C PHE A 93 6.87 3.70 10.59
N VAL A 94 7.37 2.57 11.09
CA VAL A 94 8.72 2.09 10.80
C VAL A 94 8.65 0.69 10.21
N GLY A 95 9.24 0.53 9.02
CA GLY A 95 9.37 -0.77 8.38
C GLY A 95 10.57 -0.85 7.45
N THR A 96 10.72 -2.01 6.83
CA THR A 96 11.76 -2.27 5.83
C THR A 96 11.19 -3.20 4.77
N PHE A 97 11.30 -2.80 3.51
CA PHE A 97 11.00 -3.65 2.37
C PHE A 97 12.30 -4.25 1.86
N THR A 98 12.34 -5.57 1.65
CA THR A 98 13.50 -6.26 1.09
C THR A 98 13.10 -7.06 -0.13
N ARG A 99 13.83 -6.85 -1.23
CA ARG A 99 13.72 -7.60 -2.48
C ARG A 99 14.95 -8.52 -2.64
N GLU A 100 14.70 -9.83 -2.67
CA GLU A 100 15.71 -10.88 -2.65
C GLU A 100 16.14 -11.35 -4.04
N ASP A 101 15.35 -11.09 -5.09
CA ASP A 101 15.65 -11.50 -6.48
C ASP A 101 16.60 -10.53 -7.21
N SER A 102 17.18 -9.55 -6.50
CA SER A 102 18.21 -8.65 -7.00
C SER A 102 19.59 -9.07 -6.47
N ASP A 103 20.65 -8.83 -7.26
CA ASP A 103 22.04 -9.02 -6.84
C ASP A 103 22.83 -7.70 -6.95
N PRO A 104 23.17 -7.04 -5.83
CA PRO A 104 22.83 -7.42 -4.46
C PRO A 104 21.33 -7.26 -4.15
N PRO A 105 20.81 -7.86 -3.06
CA PRO A 105 19.46 -7.63 -2.59
C PRO A 105 19.18 -6.15 -2.34
N ILE A 106 17.98 -5.70 -2.67
CA ILE A 106 17.57 -4.30 -2.45
C ILE A 106 16.84 -4.22 -1.13
N SER A 107 17.25 -3.32 -0.23
CA SER A 107 16.57 -3.05 1.03
C SER A 107 16.27 -1.56 1.15
N GLU A 108 15.01 -1.22 1.38
CA GLU A 108 14.51 0.17 1.45
C GLU A 108 13.75 0.36 2.77
N SER A 109 14.10 1.42 3.52
CA SER A 109 13.37 1.81 4.73
C SER A 109 11.98 2.31 4.36
N LEU A 110 10.98 1.88 5.11
CA LEU A 110 9.60 2.32 4.98
C LEU A 110 9.25 3.30 6.09
N SER A 111 8.54 4.36 5.73
CA SER A 111 8.00 5.36 6.64
C SER A 111 6.49 5.49 6.47
N ILE A 112 5.89 6.40 7.23
CA ILE A 112 4.47 6.75 7.09
C ILE A 112 4.10 7.06 5.63
N GLU A 113 4.98 7.69 4.84
CA GLU A 113 4.69 8.03 3.45
C GLU A 113 4.41 6.81 2.57
N ASN A 114 4.85 5.61 2.96
CA ASN A 114 4.62 4.38 2.23
C ASN A 114 3.36 3.63 2.66
N THR A 115 2.63 4.11 3.66
CA THR A 115 1.44 3.42 4.19
C THR A 115 0.13 3.99 3.65
N LEU A 116 -0.87 3.12 3.52
CA LEU A 116 -2.27 3.49 3.32
C LEU A 116 -3.07 2.89 4.48
N TRP A 117 -3.75 3.71 5.27
CA TRP A 117 -4.47 3.25 6.45
C TRP A 117 -5.90 2.85 6.14
N ALA A 118 -6.38 1.80 6.80
CA ALA A 118 -7.74 1.32 6.65
C ALA A 118 -8.75 2.46 6.88
N GLY A 119 -9.77 2.55 6.03
CA GLY A 119 -10.83 3.56 6.13
C GLY A 119 -10.51 4.91 5.50
N THR A 120 -9.24 5.21 5.20
CA THR A 120 -8.85 6.40 4.41
C THR A 120 -9.33 6.26 2.97
N VAL A 121 -9.40 7.39 2.25
CA VAL A 121 -9.82 7.42 0.84
C VAL A 121 -8.63 7.77 -0.04
N ILE A 122 -8.40 6.93 -1.05
CA ILE A 122 -7.42 7.20 -2.11
C ILE A 122 -7.94 8.33 -2.99
N ALA A 123 -7.19 9.41 -3.09
CA ALA A 123 -7.47 10.53 -3.97
C ALA A 123 -6.30 10.69 -4.94
N SER A 124 -6.27 9.92 -6.02
CA SER A 124 -5.25 10.15 -7.06
C SER A 124 -5.63 11.37 -7.93
N GLY A 125 -4.64 12.01 -8.58
CA GLY A 125 -4.66 13.39 -9.11
C GLY A 125 -5.85 13.77 -10.01
N LYS A 126 -6.07 15.09 -10.22
CA LYS A 126 -7.14 15.61 -11.10
C LYS A 126 -7.01 15.00 -12.51
N GLY A 127 -7.91 14.07 -12.86
CA GLY A 127 -8.11 13.60 -14.25
C GLY A 127 -7.54 12.22 -14.66
N SER A 128 -6.99 11.41 -13.75
CA SER A 128 -6.40 10.09 -14.11
C SER A 128 -7.16 8.91 -13.49
N LEU A 129 -7.17 7.78 -14.20
CA LEU A 129 -7.56 6.45 -13.70
C LEU A 129 -6.30 5.82 -13.08
N SER A 130 -6.31 5.58 -11.77
CA SER A 130 -5.18 4.99 -11.06
C SER A 130 -5.41 3.52 -10.74
N GLU A 131 -4.37 2.71 -10.96
CA GLU A 131 -4.26 1.35 -10.44
C GLU A 131 -3.16 1.39 -9.37
N GLU A 132 -3.54 1.37 -8.09
CA GLU A 132 -2.60 1.28 -6.98
C GLU A 132 -2.44 -0.16 -6.52
N CYS A 133 -1.24 -0.73 -6.62
CA CYS A 133 -0.94 -2.07 -6.07
C CYS A 133 -0.34 -1.95 -4.67
N VAL A 134 -0.88 -2.71 -3.74
CA VAL A 134 -0.63 -2.52 -2.31
C VAL A 134 -0.55 -3.88 -1.61
N SER A 135 0.39 -4.04 -0.67
CA SER A 135 0.48 -5.25 0.18
C SER A 135 -0.28 -5.04 1.49
N ASN A 136 -1.15 -5.97 1.85
CA ASN A 136 -1.90 -5.91 3.10
C ASN A 136 -1.04 -6.25 4.33
N LEU A 137 -1.06 -5.37 5.33
CA LEU A 137 -0.55 -5.58 6.69
C LEU A 137 -1.74 -5.75 7.63
N LYS A 138 -1.94 -6.95 8.18
CA LYS A 138 -3.02 -7.17 9.13
C LYS A 138 -2.59 -6.68 10.51
N ARG A 139 -3.29 -5.69 11.05
CA ARG A 139 -3.33 -5.45 12.50
C ARG A 139 -3.72 -6.76 13.16
N LYS A 140 -2.87 -7.25 14.08
CA LYS A 140 -3.26 -8.34 14.98
C LYS A 140 -4.40 -7.78 15.82
N GLU A 141 -5.65 -8.04 15.43
CA GLU A 141 -6.79 -7.75 16.28
C GLU A 141 -6.57 -8.48 17.60
N ASN A 142 -6.59 -7.72 18.69
CA ASN A 142 -6.55 -8.28 20.02
C ASN A 142 -7.82 -9.14 20.19
N PRO A 143 -7.73 -10.46 20.40
CA PRO A 143 -8.90 -11.34 20.45
C PRO A 143 -9.74 -11.18 21.74
N PHE A 144 -9.66 -10.03 22.42
CA PHE A 144 -10.24 -9.77 23.73
C PHE A 144 -11.05 -8.46 23.80
N VAL A 145 -11.80 -8.12 22.75
CA VAL A 145 -12.98 -7.25 22.85
C VAL A 145 -14.14 -7.89 22.08
#